data_AF-A0A6L7TF62-F1
#
_entry.id   AF-A0A6L7TF62-F1
#
_cell.length_a   1.000
_cell.length_b   1.000
_cell.length_c   1.000
_cell.angle_alpha   90.00
_cell.angle_beta   90.00
_cell.angle_gamma   90.00
#
_symmetry.space_group_name_H-M   'P 1'
#
loop_
_entity.id
_entity.type
_entity.pdbx_description
1 polymer ?
#
loop_
_entity_poly.entity_id
_entity_poly.type
_entity_poly.pdbx_seq_one_letter_code
_entity_poly.pdbx_strand_id
1 'polypeptide(L)' 'MLELDLLFRPFAESCFEQLSTELQQEFVELLERDDFELLDLTRQPEQIPRFTTLIHLVMQFRKTGEISGPKTSL' A
#
# COMPACT_ATOMS: atom_id res chain seq x y z
N MET A 1 -9.39 8.39 -8.55
CA MET A 1 -8.86 9.78 -8.47
C MET A 1 -7.41 9.80 -8.96
N LEU A 2 -6.97 10.77 -9.78
CA LEU A 2 -5.62 10.75 -10.40
C LEU A 2 -4.48 10.64 -9.37
N GLU A 3 -4.60 11.29 -8.21
CA GLU A 3 -3.58 11.22 -7.15
C GLU A 3 -3.40 9.78 -6.63
N LEU A 4 -4.49 9.04 -6.48
CA LEU A 4 -4.47 7.63 -6.06
C LEU A 4 -3.95 6.73 -7.18
N ASP A 5 -4.30 7.00 -8.44
CA ASP A 5 -3.75 6.24 -9.57
C ASP A 5 -2.23 6.37 -9.65
N LEU A 6 -1.69 7.56 -9.43
CA LEU A 6 -0.23 7.81 -9.38
C LEU A 6 0.45 7.18 -8.17
N LEU A 7 -0.32 6.83 -7.13
CA LEU A 7 0.19 6.24 -5.89
C LEU A 7 0.15 4.71 -5.93
N PHE A 8 -1.03 4.15 -6.19
CA PHE A 8 -1.31 2.72 -6.07
C PHE A 8 -0.90 1.93 -7.31
N ARG A 9 -1.01 2.51 -8.52
CA ARG A 9 -0.69 1.78 -9.75
C ARG A 9 0.80 1.44 -9.87
N PRO A 10 1.75 2.39 -9.68
CA PRO A 10 3.17 2.07 -9.75
C PRO A 10 3.61 1.10 -8.65
N PHE A 11 2.98 1.20 -7.47
CA PHE A 11 3.19 0.25 -6.38
C PHE A 11 2.70 -1.15 -6.75
N ALA A 12 1.50 -1.27 -7.32
CA ALA A 12 0.96 -2.56 -7.76
C ALA A 12 1.87 -3.21 -8.80
N GLU A 13 2.30 -2.44 -9.80
CA GLU A 13 3.15 -2.93 -10.90
C GLU A 13 4.54 -3.36 -10.42
N SER A 14 5.08 -2.72 -9.37
CA SER A 14 6.47 -2.94 -8.93
C SER A 14 6.58 -3.87 -7.71
N CYS A 15 5.60 -3.85 -6.82
CA CYS A 15 5.72 -4.43 -5.48
C CYS A 15 4.70 -5.53 -5.17
N PHE A 16 3.54 -5.58 -5.85
CA PHE A 16 2.45 -6.49 -5.47
C PHE A 16 2.87 -7.97 -5.41
N GLU A 17 3.61 -8.44 -6.42
CA GLU A 17 4.12 -9.82 -6.49
C GLU A 17 5.16 -10.17 -5.40
N GLN A 18 5.73 -9.16 -4.75
CA GLN A 18 6.73 -9.32 -3.69
C GLN A 18 6.10 -9.31 -2.29
N LEU A 19 4.82 -8.95 -2.17
CA LEU A 19 4.09 -8.95 -0.91
C LEU A 19 3.78 -10.39 -0.45
N SER A 20 3.58 -10.57 0.85
CA SER A 20 2.99 -11.81 1.35
C SER A 20 1.56 -11.98 0.84
N THR A 21 1.07 -13.21 0.75
CA THR A 21 -0.32 -13.48 0.35
C THR A 21 -1.35 -12.73 1.20
N GLU A 22 -1.09 -12.58 2.50
CA GLU A 22 -1.93 -11.80 3.41
C GLU A 22 -1.98 -10.32 3.00
N LEU A 23 -0.83 -9.69 2.74
CA LEU A 23 -0.76 -8.30 2.29
C LEU A 23 -1.33 -8.10 0.89
N GLN A 24 -1.23 -9.09 0.00
CA GLN A 24 -1.87 -9.05 -1.31
C GLN A 24 -3.40 -9.04 -1.19
N GLN A 25 -3.95 -9.89 -0.32
CA GLN A 25 -5.40 -9.91 -0.04
C GLN A 25 -5.85 -8.58 0.56
N GLU A 26 -5.10 -8.05 1.54
CA GLU A 26 -5.38 -6.73 2.10
C GLU A 26 -5.29 -5.62 1.05
N PHE A 27 -4.37 -5.72 0.08
CA PHE A 27 -4.27 -4.73 -1.01
C PHE A 27 -5.47 -4.77 -1.95
N VAL A 28 -5.97 -5.95 -2.28
CA VAL A 28 -7.19 -6.08 -3.08
C VAL A 28 -8.38 -5.49 -2.32
N GLU A 29 -8.55 -5.84 -1.05
CA GLU A 29 -9.63 -5.31 -0.22
C GLU A 29 -9.52 -3.80 0.03
N LEU A 30 -8.31 -3.26 0.09
CA LEU A 30 -8.06 -1.83 0.18
C LEU A 30 -8.56 -1.13 -1.09
N LEU A 31 -8.26 -1.66 -2.28
CA LEU A 31 -8.68 -1.04 -3.55
C LEU A 31 -10.20 -1.05 -3.80
N GLU A 32 -10.97 -1.84 -3.05
CA GLU A 32 -12.43 -1.81 -3.09
C GLU A 32 -13.05 -0.65 -2.29
N ARG A 33 -12.23 0.11 -1.54
CA ARG A 33 -12.68 1.25 -0.73
C ARG A 33 -12.92 2.47 -1.61
N ASP A 34 -13.73 3.40 -1.11
CA ASP A 34 -14.00 4.65 -1.81
C ASP A 34 -12.73 5.53 -1.90
N ASP A 35 -12.61 6.28 -3.00
CA ASP A 35 -11.47 7.20 -3.26
C ASP A 35 -11.18 8.16 -2.09
N PHE A 36 -12.22 8.68 -1.42
CA PHE A 36 -12.03 9.58 -0.27
C PHE A 36 -11.48 8.85 0.96
N GLU A 37 -11.92 7.61 1.20
CA GLU A 37 -11.42 6.78 2.29
C GLU A 37 -9.96 6.40 2.06
N LEU A 38 -9.61 6.04 0.81
CA LEU A 38 -8.22 5.80 0.41
C LEU A 38 -7.34 7.03 0.63
N LEU A 39 -7.81 8.21 0.25
CA LEU A 39 -7.07 9.45 0.46
C LEU A 39 -6.86 9.75 1.95
N ASP A 40 -7.88 9.54 2.79
CA ASP A 40 -7.76 9.74 4.23
C ASP A 40 -6.80 8.72 4.86
N LEU A 41 -6.83 7.46 4.43
CA LEU A 41 -5.89 6.42 4.89
C LEU A 41 -4.43 6.77 4.56
N THR A 42 -4.15 7.39 3.41
CA THR A 42 -2.78 7.84 3.10
C THR A 42 -2.26 8.95 4.04
N ARG A 43 -3.16 9.64 4.75
CA ARG A 43 -2.84 10.70 5.71
C ARG A 43 -2.86 10.19 7.15
N GLN A 44 -3.73 9.23 7.46
CA GLN A 44 -3.93 8.63 8.78
C GLN A 44 -4.06 7.10 8.66
N PRO A 45 -2.94 6.39 8.41
CA PRO A 45 -2.96 4.94 8.19
C PRO A 45 -3.56 4.17 9.38
N GLU A 46 -3.39 4.70 10.60
CA GLU A 46 -3.84 4.07 11.84
C GLU A 46 -5.37 4.09 12.02
N GLN A 47 -6.10 4.83 11.18
CA GLN A 47 -7.57 4.87 11.20
C GLN A 47 -8.17 3.47 10.97
N ILE A 48 -7.52 2.66 10.13
CA ILE A 48 -7.88 1.28 9.91
C ILE A 48 -6.62 0.42 10.12
N PRO A 49 -6.40 -0.10 11.35
CA PRO A 49 -5.18 -0.80 11.73
C PRO A 49 -4.76 -1.94 10.80
N ARG A 50 -5.73 -2.58 10.15
CA ARG A 50 -5.50 -3.65 9.18
C ARG A 50 -4.67 -3.19 7.97
N PHE A 51 -4.92 -1.98 7.47
CA PHE A 51 -4.24 -1.49 6.26
C PHE A 51 -2.98 -0.66 6.57
N THR A 52 -2.70 -0.36 7.84
CA THR A 52 -1.59 0.50 8.26
C THR A 52 -0.25 0.08 7.64
N THR A 53 0.09 -1.20 7.73
CA THR A 53 1.34 -1.74 7.17
C THR A 53 1.42 -1.52 5.66
N LEU A 54 0.34 -1.84 4.96
CA LEU A 54 0.25 -1.72 3.52
C LEU A 54 0.35 -0.26 3.05
N ILE A 55 -0.36 0.65 3.71
CA ILE A 55 -0.28 2.08 3.42
C ILE A 55 1.14 2.61 3.67
N HIS A 56 1.80 2.18 4.75
CA HIS A 56 3.20 2.54 4.98
C HIS A 56 4.12 2.07 3.85
N LEU A 57 3.93 0.85 3.34
CA LEU A 57 4.71 0.33 2.20
C LEU A 57 4.46 1.16 0.93
N VAL A 58 3.20 1.49 0.62
CA VAL A 58 2.84 2.35 -0.52
C VAL A 58 3.49 3.72 -0.40
N MET A 59 3.41 4.35 0.78
CA MET A 59 3.97 5.67 1.03
C MET A 59 5.51 5.67 1.06
N GLN A 60 6.13 4.57 1.47
CA GLN A 60 7.56 4.37 1.37
C GLN A 60 8.00 4.25 -0.08
N PHE A 61 7.37 3.36 -0.86
CA PHE A 61 7.65 3.18 -2.27
C PHE A 61 7.52 4.49 -3.05
N ARG A 62 6.48 5.29 -2.76
CA ARG A 62 6.33 6.63 -3.35
C ARG A 62 7.54 7.54 -3.12
N LYS A 63 8.20 7.43 -1.95
CA LYS A 63 9.34 8.27 -1.57
C LYS A 63 10.67 7.75 -2.14
N THR A 64 10.84 6.43 -2.23
CA THR A 64 12.15 5.79 -2.48
C THR A 64 12.21 4.98 -3.77
N GLY A 65 11.08 4.58 -4.34
CA GLY A 65 10.98 3.61 -5.43
C GLY A 65 11.20 2.15 -4.99
N GLU A 66 11.31 1.89 -3.68
CA GLU A 66 11.63 0.57 -3.12
C GLU A 66 10.81 0.29 -1.85
N ILE A 67 10.38 -0.96 -1.66
CA ILE A 67 9.85 -1.43 -0.37
C ILE A 67 10.99 -2.06 0.45
N SER A 68 11.37 -1.43 1.57
CA SER A 68 12.31 -2.04 2.52
C SER A 68 11.51 -2.73 3.62
N GLY A 69 11.07 -3.97 3.36
CA GLY A 69 10.72 -4.88 4.44
C GLY A 69 11.98 -5.30 5.21
N PRO A 70 11.89 -5.70 6.49
CA PRO A 70 13.00 -6.38 7.14
C PRO A 70 13.37 -7.57 6.25
N LYS A 71 14.63 -7.63 5.79
CA LYS A 71 15.15 -8.80 5.06
C LYS A 71 14.75 -10.03 5.85
N THR A 72 13.83 -10.83 5.32
CA THR A 72 13.67 -12.21 5.73
C THR A 72 14.99 -12.89 5.40
N SER A 73 15.89 -12.91 6.38
CA SER A 73 17.02 -13.82 6.41
C SER A 73 16.43 -15.22 6.25
N LEU A 74 16.74 -15.84 5.12
CA LEU A 74 16.67 -17.29 4.91
C LEU A 74 17.42 -18.03 6.04
#